data_AF-A0A3C0ZP62-F1
#
_entry.id   AF-A0A3C0ZP62-F1
#
_cell.length_a   1.000
_cell.length_b   1.000
_cell.length_c   1.000
_cell.angle_alpha   90.00
_cell.angle_beta   90.00
_cell.angle_gamma   90.00
#
_symmetry.space_group_name_H-M   'P 1'
#
loop_
_entity.id
_entity.type
_entity.pdbx_description
1 polymer ?
#
loop_
_entity_poly.entity_id
_entity_poly.type
_entity_poly.pdbx_seq_one_letter_code
_entity_poly.pdbx_strand_id
1 'polypeptide(L)'
;MVSLPAFVPVTFEVMVLFAGVGTVLAFFLVSRLRPGKKPSVVYEGVTNDRFVLVLLEEDASFDVASVQELMRGFNVLHMEERTERDRR
;
A
#
# COMPACT_ATOMS: atom_id res chain seq x y z
N MET A 1 31.72 9.29 40.69
CA MET A 1 31.04 10.20 39.73
C MET A 1 30.58 9.35 38.56
N VAL A 2 29.32 9.44 38.16
CA VAL A 2 28.77 8.67 37.04
C VAL A 2 29.38 9.20 35.73
N SER A 3 29.88 8.32 34.88
CA SER A 3 30.57 8.62 33.62
C SER A 3 29.59 9.03 32.50
N LEU A 4 28.89 10.15 32.68
CA LEU A 4 27.90 10.70 31.76
C LEU A 4 28.35 10.75 30.27
N PRO A 5 29.61 11.12 29.93
CA PRO A 5 30.05 11.16 28.54
C PRO A 5 30.09 9.79 27.83
N ALA A 6 30.31 8.71 28.59
CA ALA A 6 30.36 7.36 28.03
C ALA A 6 28.97 6.81 27.66
N PHE A 7 27.89 7.40 28.19
CA PHE A 7 26.53 6.98 27.87
C PHE A 7 26.04 7.56 26.53
N VAL A 8 26.54 8.73 26.12
CA VAL A 8 26.06 9.43 24.91
C VAL A 8 26.08 8.55 23.66
N PRO A 9 27.16 7.80 23.34
CA PRO A 9 27.16 6.91 22.18
C PRO A 9 26.13 5.78 22.31
N VAL A 10 25.98 5.21 23.51
CA VAL A 10 25.03 4.11 23.75
C VAL A 10 23.59 4.59 23.59
N THR A 11 23.22 5.73 24.18
CA THR A 11 21.86 6.27 24.03
C THR A 11 21.56 6.69 22.60
N PHE A 12 22.55 7.20 21.86
CA PHE A 12 22.39 7.52 20.44
C PHE A 12 22.03 6.27 19.63
N GLU A 13 22.81 5.20 19.74
CA GLU A 13 22.56 3.95 19.02
C GLU A 13 21.21 3.33 19.39
N VAL A 14 20.86 3.33 20.69
CA VAL A 14 19.57 2.82 21.16
C VAL A 14 18.41 3.64 20.61
N MET A 15 18.52 4.97 20.60
CA MET A 15 17.51 5.85 20.02
C MET A 15 17.33 5.59 18.53
N VAL A 16 18.43 5.48 17.76
CA VAL A 16 18.39 5.21 16.32
C VAL A 16 17.79 3.83 16.04
N LEU A 17 18.16 2.81 16.83
CA LEU A 17 17.61 1.47 16.73
C LEU A 17 16.09 1.45 16.96
N PHE A 18 15.61 2.10 18.04
CA PHE A 18 14.19 2.17 18.33
C PHE A 18 13.42 2.99 17.29
N ALA A 19 13.99 4.07 16.78
CA ALA A 19 13.39 4.83 15.69
C ALA A 19 13.25 3.97 14.43
N GLY A 20 14.32 3.31 13.99
CA GLY A 20 14.31 2.48 12.79
C GLY A 20 13.36 1.28 12.91
N VAL A 21 13.51 0.47 13.96
CA VAL A 21 12.66 -0.71 14.19
C VAL A 21 11.21 -0.31 14.43
N GLY A 22 10.97 0.74 15.21
CA GLY A 22 9.64 1.27 15.48
C GLY A 22 8.92 1.71 14.20
N THR A 23 9.61 2.43 13.30
CA THR A 23 9.04 2.84 12.01
C THR A 23 8.69 1.64 11.14
N VAL A 24 9.57 0.64 11.02
CA VAL A 24 9.31 -0.55 10.20
C VAL A 24 8.16 -1.38 10.76
N LEU A 25 8.09 -1.56 12.08
CA LEU A 25 6.98 -2.28 12.72
C LEU A 25 5.65 -1.53 12.56
N ALA A 26 5.65 -0.21 12.75
CA ALA A 26 4.47 0.62 12.54
C ALA A 26 3.99 0.54 11.09
N PHE A 27 4.91 0.59 10.12
CA PHE A 27 4.58 0.42 8.71
C PHE A 27 3.89 -0.92 8.43
N PHE A 28 4.46 -2.04 8.90
CA PHE A 28 3.82 -3.34 8.70
C PHE A 28 2.44 -3.44 9.36
N LEU A 29 2.26 -2.82 10.53
CA LEU A 29 0.98 -2.83 11.25
C LEU A 29 -0.08 -2.00 10.53
N VAL A 30 0.22 -0.74 10.20
CA VAL A 30 -0.71 0.20 9.55
C VAL A 30 -1.08 -0.29 8.16
N SER A 31 -0.11 -0.77 7.38
CA SER A 31 -0.34 -1.31 6.04
C SER A 31 -0.89 -2.74 6.04
N ARG A 32 -1.14 -3.36 7.20
CA ARG A 32 -1.65 -4.73 7.37
C ARG A 32 -0.85 -5.77 6.56
N LEU A 33 0.48 -5.60 6.55
CA LEU A 33 1.43 -6.50 5.91
C LEU A 33 1.89 -7.53 6.95
N ARG A 34 1.67 -8.82 6.65
CA ARG A 34 2.05 -9.93 7.52
C ARG A 34 2.92 -10.92 6.73
N PRO A 35 4.00 -11.45 7.33
CA PRO A 35 4.77 -12.53 6.71
C PRO A 35 3.84 -13.69 6.32
N GLY A 36 3.92 -14.16 5.07
CA GLY A 36 3.09 -15.25 4.55
C GLY A 36 1.66 -14.87 4.13
N LYS A 37 1.25 -13.59 4.22
CA LYS A 37 -0.03 -13.13 3.67
C LYS A 37 0.00 -13.25 2.14
N LYS A 38 -0.95 -14.00 1.56
CA LYS A 38 -1.10 -14.07 0.10
C LYS A 38 -1.46 -12.67 -0.45
N PRO A 39 -0.72 -12.14 -1.43
CA PRO A 39 -1.04 -10.85 -2.02
C PRO A 39 -2.34 -10.94 -2.83
N SER A 40 -3.23 -9.97 -2.64
CA SER A 40 -4.39 -9.78 -3.52
C SER A 40 -3.95 -8.87 -4.66
N VAL A 41 -3.42 -9.49 -5.71
CA VAL A 41 -2.95 -8.78 -6.91
C VAL A 41 -4.15 -8.44 -7.78
N VAL A 42 -4.32 -7.15 -8.11
CA VAL A 42 -5.49 -6.68 -8.86
C VAL A 42 -5.39 -7.06 -10.35
N TYR A 43 -4.19 -6.98 -10.93
CA TYR A 43 -3.95 -7.33 -12.32
C TYR A 43 -2.55 -7.91 -12.48
N GLU A 44 -2.39 -8.89 -13.37
CA GLU A 44 -1.10 -9.50 -13.65
C GLU A 44 -0.14 -8.48 -14.28
N GLY A 45 1.09 -8.40 -13.78
CA GLY A 45 2.05 -7.40 -14.25
C GLY A 45 1.92 -6.01 -13.63
N VAL A 46 1.00 -5.78 -12.67
CA VAL A 46 0.90 -4.50 -11.95
C VAL A 46 2.20 -4.12 -11.20
N THR A 47 2.99 -5.12 -10.82
CA THR A 47 4.29 -4.92 -10.16
C THR A 47 5.44 -4.80 -11.14
N ASN A 48 5.19 -4.90 -12.45
CA ASN A 48 6.22 -5.00 -13.48
C ASN A 48 6.09 -3.90 -14.55
N ASP A 49 5.11 -4.03 -15.46
CA ASP A 49 5.00 -3.21 -16.68
C ASP A 49 3.63 -2.52 -16.83
N ARG A 50 2.69 -2.74 -15.90
CA ARG A 50 1.32 -2.21 -16.00
C ARG A 50 0.98 -1.30 -14.82
N PHE A 51 0.36 -0.17 -15.13
CA PHE A 51 -0.26 0.71 -14.15
C PHE A 51 -1.77 0.47 -14.15
N VAL A 52 -2.35 0.31 -12.96
CA VAL A 52 -3.76 -0.03 -12.79
C VAL A 52 -4.43 1.07 -11.97
N LEU A 53 -5.52 1.61 -12.49
CA LEU A 53 -6.43 2.47 -11.75
C LEU A 53 -7.58 1.61 -11.23
N VAL A 54 -7.77 1.58 -9.92
CA VAL A 54 -8.88 0.86 -9.29
C VAL A 54 -9.90 1.88 -8.82
N LEU A 55 -11.11 1.78 -9.34
CA LEU A 55 -12.25 2.60 -8.93
C LEU A 55 -13.18 1.73 -8.11
N LEU A 56 -13.47 2.17 -6.88
CA LEU A 56 -14.37 1.47 -5.98
C LEU A 56 -15.76 2.10 -6.09
N GLU A 57 -16.75 1.27 -6.38
CA GLU A 57 -18.16 1.64 -6.24
C GLU A 57 -18.54 1.58 -4.76
N GLU A 58 -18.32 2.68 -4.04
CA GLU A 58 -18.65 2.76 -2.61
C GLU A 58 -20.11 3.20 -2.37
N ASP A 59 -20.67 3.98 -3.30
CA ASP A 59 -21.99 4.61 -3.15
C ASP A 59 -22.82 4.51 -4.45
N ALA A 60 -24.15 4.65 -4.34
CA ALA A 60 -25.10 4.61 -5.46
C ALA A 60 -24.93 5.75 -6.49
N SER A 61 -24.07 6.73 -6.24
CA SER A 61 -23.72 7.78 -7.19
C SER A 61 -22.66 7.36 -8.20
N PHE A 62 -22.06 6.18 -8.04
CA PHE A 62 -21.08 5.66 -8.98
C PHE A 62 -21.78 5.20 -10.27
N ASP A 63 -21.56 5.93 -11.36
CA ASP A 63 -22.08 5.57 -12.68
C ASP A 63 -20.97 5.02 -13.56
N VAL A 64 -21.03 3.70 -13.80
CA VAL A 64 -20.08 2.99 -14.66
C VAL A 64 -20.07 3.59 -16.08
N ALA A 65 -21.22 4.00 -16.62
CA ALA A 65 -21.30 4.52 -17.98
C ALA A 65 -20.53 5.84 -18.13
N SER A 66 -20.67 6.75 -17.18
CA SER A 66 -19.92 8.01 -17.13
C SER A 66 -18.42 7.78 -16.99
N VAL A 67 -17.99 6.80 -16.19
CA VAL A 67 -16.56 6.44 -16.07
C VAL A 67 -16.03 5.91 -17.39
N GLN A 68 -16.77 5.01 -18.05
CA GLN A 68 -16.36 4.48 -19.35
C GLN A 68 -16.23 5.59 -20.40
N GLU A 69 -17.15 6.55 -20.42
CA GLU A 69 -17.07 7.70 -21.31
C GLU A 69 -15.86 8.59 -21.01
N LEU A 70 -15.59 8.89 -19.74
CA LEU A 70 -14.40 9.65 -19.33
C LEU A 70 -13.11 8.94 -19.76
N MET A 71 -13.06 7.62 -19.63
CA MET A 71 -11.89 6.81 -19.97
C MET A 71 -11.61 6.75 -21.48
N ARG A 72 -12.61 6.96 -22.36
CA ARG A 72 -12.42 7.00 -23.82
C ARG A 72 -11.47 8.10 -24.29
N GLY A 73 -11.34 9.18 -23.52
CA GLY A 73 -10.40 10.27 -23.81
C GLY A 73 -8.93 9.91 -23.54
N PHE A 74 -8.66 8.75 -22.92
CA PHE A 74 -7.32 8.33 -22.49
C PHE A 74 -6.88 7.03 -23.18
N ASN A 75 -5.58 6.74 -23.11
CA ASN A 75 -5.00 5.52 -23.68
C ASN A 75 -5.14 4.31 -22.73
N VAL A 76 -6.39 3.90 -22.48
CA VAL A 76 -6.69 2.73 -21.65
C VAL A 76 -6.44 1.46 -22.46
N LEU A 77 -5.47 0.66 -22.01
CA LEU A 77 -5.12 -0.60 -22.69
C LEU A 77 -6.11 -1.73 -22.39
N HIS A 78 -6.66 -1.76 -21.17
CA HIS A 78 -7.61 -2.76 -20.73
C HIS A 78 -8.47 -2.20 -19.59
N MET A 79 -9.75 -2.56 -19.59
CA MET A 79 -10.72 -2.19 -18.57
C MET A 79 -11.57 -3.41 -18.24
N GLU A 80 -11.70 -3.70 -16.95
CA GLU A 80 -12.41 -4.84 -16.41
C GLU A 80 -13.26 -4.36 -15.22
N GLU A 81 -14.53 -4.75 -15.22
CA GLU A 81 -15.40 -4.58 -14.06
C GLU A 81 -15.33 -5.83 -13.21
N ARG A 82 -14.99 -5.69 -11.92
CA ARG A 82 -14.96 -6.81 -10.97
C ARG A 82 -15.91 -6.59 -9.82
N THR A 83 -16.84 -7.52 -9.67
CA THR A 83 -17.72 -7.58 -8.50
C THR A 83 -17.00 -8.29 -7.35
N GLU A 84 -17.32 -7.95 -6.09
CA GLU A 84 -16.70 -8.57 -4.91
C GLU A 84 -16.82 -10.11 -4.86
N ARG A 85 -17.75 -10.69 -5.63
CA ARG A 85 -17.98 -12.13 -5.70
C ARG A 85 -16.84 -12.90 -6.39
N ASP A 86 -16.10 -12.25 -7.30
CA ASP A 86 -14.95 -12.84 -8.02
C ASP A 86 -13.63 -12.72 -7.23
N ARG A 87 -13.65 -12.08 -6.06
CA ARG A 87 -12.47 -11.86 -5.21
C ARG A 87 -12.22 -12.98 -4.18
N ARG A 88 -13.09 -14.00 -4.11
CA ARG A 88 -12.98 -15.12 -3.14
C ARG A 88 -12.12 -16.28 -3.63
#